data_AF-A0A840D1T9-F1
#
_entry.id   AF-A0A840D1T9-F1
#
_cell.length_a   1.000
_cell.length_b   1.000
_cell.length_c   1.000
_cell.angle_alpha   90.00
_cell.angle_beta   90.00
_cell.angle_gamma   90.00
#
_symmetry.space_group_name_H-M   'P 1'
#
loop_
_entity.id
_entity.type
_entity.pdbx_description
1 polymer ?
#
loop_
_entity_poly.entity_id
_entity_poly.type
_entity_poly.pdbx_seq_one_letter_code
_entity_poly.pdbx_strand_id
1 'polypeptide(L)'
;MTKKKILMSAAFILAAVSSAFAQGNGVGGITEATNMVTSYFDPGTKLIYAIGAVVGLIGGIKVYNKFSSGDPDTSKTAASWFGACIFLIVAATILRSFFL
;
A
#
# COMPACT_ATOMS: atom_id res chain seq x y z
N MET A 1 45.01 -33.83 -25.89
CA MET A 1 43.75 -33.36 -26.52
C MET A 1 42.52 -33.50 -25.61
N THR A 2 42.41 -34.56 -24.80
CA THR A 2 41.23 -34.83 -23.94
C THR A 2 41.04 -33.86 -22.76
N LYS A 3 42.10 -33.45 -22.06
CA LYS A 3 41.99 -32.47 -20.94
C LYS A 3 41.44 -31.10 -21.38
N LYS A 4 41.84 -30.63 -22.57
CA LYS A 4 41.38 -29.36 -23.14
C LYS A 4 39.90 -29.40 -23.54
N LYS A 5 39.42 -30.56 -24.04
CA LYS A 5 38.00 -30.80 -24.33
C LYS A 5 37.16 -30.83 -23.04
N ILE A 6 37.63 -31.49 -21.99
CA ILE A 6 36.95 -31.53 -20.68
C ILE A 6 36.83 -30.12 -20.08
N LEU A 7 37.88 -29.31 -20.14
CA LEU A 7 37.86 -27.92 -19.66
C LEU A 7 36.88 -27.04 -20.46
N MET A 8 36.82 -27.19 -21.78
CA MET A 8 35.84 -26.46 -22.60
C MET A 8 34.40 -26.91 -22.32
N SER A 9 34.16 -28.20 -22.12
CA SER A 9 32.83 -28.71 -21.74
C SER A 9 32.39 -28.20 -20.37
N ALA A 10 33.29 -28.17 -19.39
CA ALA A 10 33.00 -27.62 -18.06
C ALA A 10 32.70 -26.12 -18.12
N ALA A 11 33.45 -25.34 -18.90
CA ALA A 11 33.19 -23.92 -19.11
C ALA A 11 31.84 -23.67 -19.78
N PHE A 12 31.43 -24.52 -20.73
CA PHE A 12 30.14 -24.41 -21.40
C PHE A 12 28.97 -24.70 -20.46
N ILE A 13 29.12 -25.69 -19.57
CA ILE A 13 28.12 -26.00 -18.54
C ILE A 13 27.99 -24.84 -17.55
N LEU A 14 29.11 -24.25 -17.09
CA LEU A 14 29.05 -23.08 -16.21
C LEU A 14 28.36 -21.88 -16.88
N ALA A 15 28.61 -21.65 -18.18
CA ALA A 15 27.97 -20.56 -18.93
C ALA A 15 26.47 -20.79 -19.19
N ALA A 16 26.04 -22.04 -19.35
CA ALA A 16 24.63 -22.40 -19.50
C ALA A 16 23.86 -22.31 -18.17
N VAL A 17 24.53 -22.58 -17.06
CA VAL A 17 23.96 -22.47 -15.71
C VAL A 17 23.77 -21.01 -15.30
N SER A 18 24.72 -20.13 -15.62
CA SER A 18 24.59 -18.70 -15.33
C SER A 18 23.53 -17.98 -16.16
N SER A 19 23.28 -18.40 -17.40
CA SER A 19 22.17 -17.89 -18.21
C SER A 19 20.80 -18.37 -17.72
N ALA A 20 20.72 -19.58 -17.14
CA ALA A 20 19.50 -20.07 -16.49
C ALA A 20 19.17 -19.31 -15.19
N PHE A 21 20.17 -18.93 -14.39
CA PHE A 21 19.97 -18.10 -13.19
C PHE A 21 19.59 -16.64 -13.51
N ALA A 22 19.95 -16.14 -14.69
CA ALA A 22 19.55 -14.82 -15.17
C ALA A 22 18.22 -14.84 -15.96
N GLN A 23 17.62 -16.02 -16.18
CA GLN A 23 16.30 -16.17 -16.79
C GLN A 23 15.19 -15.88 -15.76
N GLY A 24 15.28 -14.71 -15.12
CA GLY A 24 14.21 -14.15 -14.34
C GLY A 24 13.10 -13.72 -15.29
N ASN A 25 12.05 -14.53 -15.39
CA ASN A 25 10.83 -14.13 -16.05
C ASN A 25 10.43 -12.76 -15.49
N GLY A 26 10.29 -11.71 -16.32
CA GLY A 26 9.99 -10.35 -15.83
C GLY A 26 8.75 -10.31 -14.93
N VAL A 27 7.87 -11.30 -15.08
CA VAL A 27 6.72 -11.61 -14.22
C VAL A 27 7.11 -11.92 -12.77
N GLY A 28 8.25 -12.58 -12.51
CA GLY A 28 8.75 -12.87 -11.16
C GLY A 28 9.15 -11.61 -10.40
N GLY A 29 9.85 -10.68 -11.06
CA GLY A 29 10.17 -9.37 -10.47
C GLY A 29 8.93 -8.52 -10.21
N ILE A 30 7.95 -8.54 -11.13
CA ILE A 30 6.65 -7.87 -10.94
C ILE A 30 5.90 -8.48 -9.74
N THR A 31 5.85 -9.81 -9.65
CA THR A 31 5.17 -10.52 -8.56
C THR A 31 5.81 -10.19 -7.21
N GLU A 32 7.13 -10.14 -7.13
CA GLU A 32 7.84 -9.80 -5.90
C GLU A 32 7.64 -8.33 -5.50
N ALA A 33 7.68 -7.40 -6.46
CA ALA A 33 7.33 -6.00 -6.22
C ALA A 33 5.88 -5.84 -5.74
N THR A 34 4.92 -6.56 -6.34
CA THR A 34 3.53 -6.58 -5.89
C THR A 34 3.42 -7.11 -4.46
N ASN A 35 4.05 -8.23 -4.13
CA ASN A 35 4.02 -8.80 -2.79
C ASN A 35 4.60 -7.84 -1.73
N MET A 36 5.71 -7.17 -2.07
CA MET A 36 6.30 -6.13 -1.23
C MET A 36 5.31 -4.99 -0.98
N VAL A 37 4.67 -4.47 -2.03
CA VAL A 37 3.69 -3.39 -1.93
C VAL A 37 2.46 -3.81 -1.11
N THR A 38 1.88 -4.98 -1.39
CA THR A 38 0.71 -5.52 -0.66
C THR A 38 1.00 -5.72 0.83
N SER A 39 2.23 -6.09 1.20
CA SER A 39 2.62 -6.24 2.62
C SER A 39 2.48 -4.95 3.45
N TYR A 40 2.57 -3.77 2.80
CA TYR A 40 2.40 -2.48 3.46
C TYR A 40 0.94 -2.02 3.57
N PHE A 41 0.00 -2.63 2.84
CA PHE A 41 -1.40 -2.17 2.82
C PHE A 41 -2.13 -2.40 4.13
N ASP A 42 -1.96 -3.56 4.76
CA ASP A 42 -2.60 -3.87 6.04
C ASP A 42 -2.12 -2.94 7.18
N PRO A 43 -0.80 -2.73 7.42
CA PRO A 43 -0.34 -1.76 8.40
C PRO A 43 -0.69 -0.31 8.01
N GLY A 44 -0.63 0.03 6.71
CA GLY A 44 -1.03 1.35 6.21
C GLY A 44 -2.51 1.66 6.44
N THR A 45 -3.39 0.68 6.25
CA THR A 45 -4.85 0.80 6.48
C THR A 45 -5.13 1.04 7.97
N LYS A 46 -4.48 0.30 8.86
CA LYS A 46 -4.59 0.52 10.31
C LYS A 46 -4.14 1.93 10.71
N LEU A 47 -3.07 2.44 10.11
CA LEU A 47 -2.58 3.79 10.35
C LEU A 47 -3.58 4.84 9.87
N ILE A 48 -4.18 4.68 8.69
CA ILE A 48 -5.24 5.57 8.18
C ILE A 48 -6.45 5.58 9.14
N TYR A 49 -6.87 4.43 9.66
CA TYR A 49 -7.97 4.38 10.65
C TYR A 49 -7.61 5.09 11.95
N ALA A 50 -6.38 4.94 12.44
CA ALA A 50 -5.92 5.67 13.63
C ALA A 50 -5.94 7.19 13.40
N ILE A 51 -5.44 7.66 12.25
CA ILE A 51 -5.47 9.09 11.89
C ILE A 51 -6.92 9.57 11.74
N GLY A 52 -7.76 8.80 11.06
CA GLY A 52 -9.19 9.10 10.89
C GLY A 52 -9.91 9.26 12.22
N ALA A 53 -9.60 8.42 13.22
CA ALA A 53 -10.15 8.54 14.56
C ALA A 53 -9.71 9.85 15.25
N VAL A 54 -8.43 10.22 15.16
CA VAL A 54 -7.91 11.45 15.76
C VAL A 54 -8.51 12.69 15.11
N VAL A 55 -8.51 12.77 13.78
CA VAL A 55 -9.06 13.92 13.03
C VAL A 55 -10.58 13.99 13.22
N GLY A 56 -11.26 12.83 13.28
CA GLY A 56 -12.68 12.73 13.59
C GLY A 56 -13.02 13.33 14.94
N LEU A 57 -12.28 13.00 16.00
CA LEU A 57 -12.46 13.58 17.34
C LEU A 57 -12.24 15.10 17.34
N ILE A 58 -11.17 15.59 16.72
CA ILE A 58 -10.86 17.03 16.65
C ILE A 58 -11.98 17.80 15.93
N GLY A 59 -12.46 17.26 14.80
CA GLY A 59 -13.58 17.86 14.06
C GLY A 59 -14.88 17.86 14.86
N GLY A 60 -15.15 16.78 15.61
CA GLY A 60 -16.31 16.68 16.51
C GLY A 60 -16.27 17.73 17.61
N ILE A 61 -15.11 17.95 18.24
CA ILE A 61 -14.92 19.02 19.23
C ILE A 61 -15.20 20.39 18.61
N LYS A 62 -14.74 20.64 17.38
CA LYS A 62 -15.00 21.90 16.66
C LYS A 62 -16.49 22.13 16.38
N VAL A 63 -17.20 21.08 15.97
CA VAL A 63 -18.66 21.12 15.76
C VAL A 63 -19.39 21.40 17.07
N TYR A 64 -19.00 20.71 18.15
CA TYR A 64 -19.55 20.95 19.48
C TYR A 64 -19.35 22.41 19.93
N ASN A 65 -18.16 22.96 19.74
CA ASN A 65 -17.87 24.35 20.11
C ASN A 65 -18.77 25.34 19.35
N LYS A 66 -18.97 25.15 18.04
CA LYS A 66 -19.90 25.96 17.24
C LYS A 66 -21.35 25.79 17.68
N PHE A 67 -21.76 24.55 17.99
CA PHE A 67 -23.09 24.26 18.50
C PHE A 67 -23.35 24.96 19.83
N SER A 68 -22.39 24.87 20.75
CA SER A 68 -22.45 25.49 22.07
C SER A 68 -22.44 27.02 22.02
N SER A 69 -21.86 27.63 20.98
CA SER A 69 -21.87 29.08 20.79
C SER A 69 -23.10 29.59 20.02
N GLY A 70 -24.02 28.72 19.61
CA GLY A 70 -25.20 29.09 18.82
C GLY A 70 -24.86 29.57 17.40
N ASP A 71 -23.73 29.10 16.85
CA ASP A 71 -23.27 29.51 15.53
C ASP A 71 -24.22 28.97 14.44
N PRO A 72 -24.79 29.82 13.55
CA PRO A 72 -25.71 29.39 12.51
C PRO A 72 -25.07 28.45 11.47
N ASP A 73 -23.75 28.44 11.32
CA ASP A 73 -23.00 27.55 10.44
C ASP A 73 -22.70 26.17 11.06
N THR A 74 -23.23 25.87 12.25
CA THR A 74 -23.00 24.59 12.92
C THR A 74 -23.45 23.42 12.06
N SER A 75 -24.64 23.46 11.48
CA SER A 75 -25.17 22.39 10.62
C SER A 75 -24.29 22.14 9.40
N LYS A 76 -23.77 23.21 8.78
CA LYS A 76 -22.85 23.12 7.64
C LYS A 76 -21.51 22.49 8.05
N THR A 77 -20.98 22.90 9.21
CA THR A 77 -19.72 22.37 9.75
C THR A 77 -19.87 20.90 10.15
N ALA A 78 -20.98 20.54 10.79
CA ALA A 78 -21.31 19.18 11.21
C ALA A 78 -21.45 18.24 9.99
N ALA A 79 -22.20 18.67 8.98
CA ALA A 79 -22.38 17.91 7.75
C ALA A 79 -21.05 17.70 7.01
N SER A 80 -20.22 18.74 6.89
CA SER A 80 -18.91 18.66 6.25
C SER A 80 -17.95 17.74 7.00
N TRP A 81 -17.91 17.83 8.33
CA TRP A 81 -17.08 16.96 9.17
C TRP A 81 -17.51 15.49 9.07
N PHE A 82 -18.81 15.22 9.18
CA PHE A 82 -19.33 13.85 9.12
C PHE A 82 -19.10 13.22 7.74
N GLY A 83 -19.34 13.99 6.66
CA GLY A 83 -19.04 13.54 5.30
C GLY A 83 -17.56 13.22 5.09
N ALA A 84 -16.65 14.05 5.62
CA ALA A 84 -15.21 13.80 5.56
C ALA A 84 -14.81 12.52 6.34
N CYS A 85 -15.43 12.26 7.49
CA CYS A 85 -15.18 11.05 8.27
C CYS A 85 -15.59 9.78 7.51
N ILE A 86 -16.78 9.78 6.91
CA ILE A 86 -17.25 8.66 6.07
C ILE A 86 -16.31 8.45 4.88
N PHE A 87 -15.96 9.53 4.18
CA PHE A 87 -15.07 9.47 3.03
C PHE A 87 -13.72 8.83 3.37
N LEU A 88 -13.11 9.19 4.50
CA LEU A 88 -11.83 8.59 4.92
C LEU A 88 -11.92 7.08 5.13
N ILE A 89 -13.00 6.59 5.74
CA ILE A 89 -13.20 5.14 5.96
C ILE A 89 -13.41 4.42 4.63
N VAL A 90 -14.27 4.96 3.76
CA VAL A 90 -14.57 4.38 2.45
C VAL A 90 -13.34 4.39 1.54
N ALA A 91 -12.57 5.47 1.53
CA ALA A 91 -11.33 5.58 0.76
C ALA A 91 -10.31 4.51 1.18
N ALA A 92 -10.15 4.27 2.49
CA ALA A 92 -9.28 3.21 2.98
C ALA A 92 -9.71 1.81 2.49
N THR A 93 -11.03 1.53 2.49
CA THR A 93 -11.55 0.26 1.97
C THR A 93 -11.37 0.09 0.47
N ILE A 94 -11.62 1.14 -0.32
CA ILE A 94 -11.47 1.10 -1.79
C ILE A 94 -10.00 0.93 -2.17
N LEU A 95 -9.10 1.66 -1.51
CA LEU A 95 -7.66 1.52 -1.73
C LEU A 95 -7.20 0.10 -1.43
N ARG A 96 -7.67 -0.55 -0.35
CA ARG A 96 -7.36 -1.96 -0.10
C ARG A 96 -7.90 -2.89 -1.19
N SER A 97 -9.12 -2.64 -1.68
CA SER A 97 -9.75 -3.45 -2.73
C SER A 97 -9.11 -3.36 -4.12
N PHE A 98 -8.29 -2.35 -4.40
CA PHE A 98 -7.54 -2.28 -5.68
C PHE A 98 -6.31 -3.19 -5.72
N PHE A 99 -5.84 -3.69 -4.58
CA PHE A 99 -4.61 -4.49 -4.45
C PHE A 99 -4.85 -5.91 -3.93
N LEU A 100 -6.11 -6.28 -3.69
CA LEU A 100 -6.59 -7.64 -3.42
C LEU A 100 -7.17 -8.25 -4.70
#